data_AF-A0A9P7EYG9-F1
#
_entry.id   AF-A0A9P7EYG9-F1
#
_cell.length_a   1.000
_cell.length_b   1.000
_cell.length_c   1.000
_cell.angle_alpha   90.00
_cell.angle_beta   90.00
_cell.angle_gamma   90.00
#
_symmetry.space_group_name_H-M   'P 1'
#
loop_
_entity.id
_entity.type
_entity.pdbx_description
1 polymer ?
#
loop_
_entity_poly.entity_id
_entity_poly.type
_entity_poly.pdbx_seq_one_letter_code
_entity_poly.pdbx_strand_id
1 'polypeptide(L)'
;RKPKPPNPEFKPLSPASYFSQALQILLPTRALDVRVYYTPLKYDNGGVIVFHHGAGYAGTSFACLAKEISEVMRDNVSVLAFDARRH
;
A
#
# COMPACT_ATOMS: atom_id res chain seq x y z
N ARG A 1 -7.01 39.60 3.50
CA ARG A 1 -7.58 38.68 2.49
C ARG A 1 -8.29 37.54 3.24
N LYS A 2 -9.57 37.24 2.99
CA LYS A 2 -10.23 36.08 3.62
C LYS A 2 -9.60 34.79 3.07
N PRO A 3 -9.27 33.78 3.90
CA PRO A 3 -8.80 32.48 3.43
C PRO A 3 -9.83 31.85 2.49
N LYS A 4 -9.39 31.35 1.34
CA LYS A 4 -10.26 30.55 0.45
C LYS A 4 -10.32 29.13 1.02
N PRO A 5 -11.51 28.53 1.20
CA PRO A 5 -11.60 27.14 1.63
C PRO A 5 -10.95 26.20 0.60
N PRO A 6 -10.36 25.06 1.02
CA PRO A 6 -9.79 24.07 0.11
C PRO A 6 -10.84 23.53 -0.88
N ASN A 7 -10.43 23.18 -2.10
CA ASN A 7 -11.32 22.50 -3.04
C ASN A 7 -11.66 21.09 -2.49
N PRO A 8 -12.94 20.75 -2.26
CA PRO A 8 -13.33 19.43 -1.78
C PRO A 8 -12.94 18.27 -2.71
N GLU A 9 -12.76 18.51 -4.02
CA GLU A 9 -12.33 17.48 -4.98
C GLU A 9 -10.89 17.00 -4.76
N PHE A 10 -10.04 17.82 -4.13
CA PHE A 10 -8.67 17.45 -3.78
C PHE A 10 -8.54 16.95 -2.34
N LYS A 11 -9.65 16.50 -1.74
CA LYS A 11 -9.61 15.85 -0.43
C LYS A 11 -8.76 14.57 -0.52
N PRO A 12 -7.84 14.32 0.43
CA PRO A 12 -7.06 13.09 0.45
C PRO A 12 -7.94 11.85 0.43
N LEU A 13 -7.56 10.87 -0.39
CA LEU A 13 -8.19 9.55 -0.44
C LEU A 13 -7.54 8.63 0.60
N SER A 14 -8.37 7.76 1.19
CA SER A 14 -7.87 6.72 2.08
C SER A 14 -7.35 5.53 1.28
N PRO A 15 -6.19 4.94 1.65
CA PRO A 15 -5.70 3.72 1.01
C PRO A 15 -6.49 2.46 1.42
N ALA A 16 -7.40 2.56 2.40
CA ALA A 16 -8.10 1.41 2.98
C ALA A 16 -8.96 0.61 1.98
N SER A 17 -9.41 1.22 0.87
CA SER A 17 -10.16 0.53 -0.18
C SER A 17 -9.29 -0.16 -1.23
N TYR A 18 -7.96 -0.01 -1.14
CA TYR A 18 -7.02 -0.51 -2.15
C TYR A 18 -6.20 -1.72 -1.68
N PHE A 19 -6.08 -1.89 -0.36
CA PHE A 19 -5.41 -3.03 0.25
C PHE A 19 -6.35 -3.71 1.25
N SER A 20 -6.29 -5.03 1.37
CA SER A 20 -7.08 -5.75 2.37
C SER A 20 -6.62 -5.49 3.80
N GLN A 21 -5.33 -5.25 3.99
CA GLN A 21 -4.70 -5.11 5.29
C GLN A 21 -3.68 -3.97 5.30
N ALA A 22 -3.60 -3.28 6.44
CA ALA A 22 -2.51 -2.36 6.76
C ALA A 22 -1.95 -2.74 8.14
N LEU A 23 -0.72 -3.24 8.16
CA LEU A 23 -0.07 -3.87 9.30
C LEU A 23 1.12 -3.04 9.76
N GLN A 24 1.39 -3.03 11.06
CA GLN A 24 2.65 -2.56 11.62
C GLN A 24 3.48 -3.78 11.99
N ILE A 25 4.61 -4.00 11.32
CA ILE A 25 5.44 -5.20 11.49
C ILE A 25 6.76 -4.80 12.14
N LEU A 26 7.04 -5.37 13.30
CA LEU A 26 8.34 -5.30 13.96
C LEU A 26 9.32 -6.26 13.27
N LEU A 27 10.51 -5.76 12.93
CA LEU A 27 11.64 -6.52 12.41
C LEU A 27 12.76 -6.52 13.46
N PRO A 28 12.76 -7.47 14.42
CA PRO A 28 13.64 -7.41 15.60
C PRO A 28 15.14 -7.41 15.24
N THR A 29 15.53 -8.20 14.24
CA THR A 29 16.92 -8.32 13.78
C THR A 29 17.47 -7.02 13.17
N ARG A 30 16.59 -6.06 12.87
CA ARG A 30 16.93 -4.74 12.32
C ARG A 30 16.55 -3.59 13.25
N ALA A 31 15.94 -3.87 14.40
CA ALA A 31 15.37 -2.88 15.31
C ALA A 31 14.52 -1.84 14.55
N LEU A 32 13.64 -2.31 13.66
CA LEU A 32 12.84 -1.47 12.77
C LEU A 32 11.38 -1.89 12.81
N ASP A 33 10.49 -0.91 12.91
CA ASP A 33 9.06 -1.10 12.66
C ASP A 33 8.72 -0.60 11.25
N VAL A 34 7.99 -1.41 10.49
CA VAL A 34 7.63 -1.15 9.10
C VAL A 34 6.13 -1.17 8.93
N ARG A 35 5.59 -0.18 8.21
CA ARG A 35 4.21 -0.20 7.75
C ARG A 35 4.10 -1.05 6.48
N VAL A 36 3.22 -2.03 6.50
CA VAL A 36 3.00 -2.96 5.37
C VAL A 36 1.54 -2.91 4.95
N TYR A 37 1.32 -2.86 3.63
CA TYR A 37 0.02 -2.91 2.99
C TYR A 37 -0.06 -4.21 2.19
N TYR A 38 -1.05 -5.03 2.46
CA TYR A 38 -1.11 -6.40 1.96
C TYR A 38 -2.52 -6.78 1.51
N THR A 39 -2.59 -7.42 0.35
CA THR A 39 -3.79 -8.10 -0.14
C THR A 39 -3.39 -9.55 -0.44
N PRO A 40 -3.91 -10.53 0.32
CA PRO A 40 -3.60 -11.94 0.11
C PRO A 40 -4.29 -12.49 -1.14
N LEU A 41 -3.64 -13.47 -1.77
CA LEU A 41 -4.23 -14.36 -2.76
C LEU A 41 -5.41 -15.15 -2.18
N LYS A 42 -6.36 -15.53 -3.03
CA LYS A 42 -7.52 -16.35 -2.64
C LYS A 42 -7.26 -17.86 -2.65
N TYR A 43 -6.22 -18.31 -3.36
CA TYR A 43 -5.95 -19.74 -3.58
C TYR A 43 -4.48 -20.11 -3.31
N ASP A 44 -4.26 -21.27 -2.69
CA ASP A 44 -2.92 -21.78 -2.41
C ASP A 44 -2.13 -22.04 -3.71
N ASN A 45 -0.85 -21.63 -3.74
CA ASN A 45 0.12 -21.69 -4.85
C ASN A 45 0.26 -20.44 -5.77
N GLY A 46 -0.18 -19.27 -5.34
CA GLY A 46 0.10 -18.00 -6.05
C GLY A 46 1.44 -17.35 -5.67
N GLY A 47 1.90 -16.40 -6.49
CA GLY A 47 3.08 -15.58 -6.20
C GLY A 47 2.76 -14.33 -5.36
N VAL A 48 3.80 -13.69 -4.83
CA VAL A 48 3.69 -12.37 -4.18
C VAL A 48 4.43 -11.34 -5.01
N ILE A 49 3.74 -10.28 -5.41
CA ILE A 49 4.34 -9.11 -6.02
C ILE A 49 4.71 -8.14 -4.90
N VAL A 50 5.99 -7.82 -4.80
CA VAL A 50 6.53 -6.93 -3.77
C VAL A 50 6.83 -5.55 -4.38
N PHE A 51 6.20 -4.51 -3.85
CA PHE A 51 6.42 -3.13 -4.26
C PHE A 51 7.34 -2.41 -3.29
N HIS A 52 8.46 -1.93 -3.82
CA HIS A 52 9.38 -1.02 -3.15
C HIS A 52 9.24 0.36 -3.77
N HIS A 53 8.87 1.37 -2.96
CA HIS A 53 8.68 2.73 -3.47
C HIS A 53 10.02 3.42 -3.79
N GLY A 54 9.97 4.50 -4.57
CA GLY A 54 11.11 5.39 -4.81
C GLY A 54 11.35 6.37 -3.66
N ALA A 55 12.47 7.09 -3.69
CA ALA A 55 12.80 8.07 -2.64
C ALA A 55 11.70 9.16 -2.49
N GLY A 56 11.31 9.48 -1.26
CA GLY A 56 10.30 10.50 -0.96
C GLY A 56 8.85 10.04 -1.13
N TYR A 57 8.63 8.75 -1.37
CA TYR A 57 7.31 8.13 -1.50
C TYR A 57 7.05 7.11 -0.39
N ALA A 58 5.91 6.44 -0.45
CA ALA A 58 5.48 5.43 0.51
C ALA A 58 4.89 4.22 -0.24
N GLY A 59 4.66 3.11 0.45
CA GLY A 59 3.98 1.93 -0.10
C GLY A 59 2.58 2.26 -0.66
N THR A 60 1.92 3.29 -0.12
CA THR A 60 0.63 3.78 -0.63
C THR A 60 0.69 4.36 -2.05
N SER A 61 1.87 4.69 -2.58
CA SER A 61 2.04 5.09 -3.98
C SER A 61 1.58 4.01 -4.97
N PHE A 62 1.51 2.75 -4.52
CA PHE A 62 1.04 1.62 -5.33
C PHE A 62 -0.43 1.26 -5.12
N ALA A 63 -1.20 2.02 -4.34
CA ALA A 63 -2.59 1.68 -3.99
C ALA A 63 -3.47 1.38 -5.21
N CYS A 64 -3.54 2.29 -6.18
CA CYS A 64 -4.33 2.07 -7.39
C CYS A 64 -3.80 0.88 -8.20
N LEU A 65 -2.48 0.74 -8.35
CA LEU A 65 -1.86 -0.37 -9.08
C LEU A 65 -2.16 -1.72 -8.42
N ALA A 66 -2.12 -1.79 -7.09
CA ALA A 66 -2.42 -3.00 -6.32
C ALA A 66 -3.86 -3.46 -6.56
N LYS A 67 -4.82 -2.52 -6.60
CA LYS A 67 -6.21 -2.80 -6.96
C LYS A 67 -6.33 -3.36 -8.39
N GLU A 68 -5.73 -2.68 -9.37
CA GLU A 68 -5.77 -3.10 -10.77
C GLU A 68 -5.13 -4.48 -10.98
N ILE A 69 -4.00 -4.76 -10.32
CA ILE A 69 -3.35 -6.08 -10.38
C ILE A 69 -4.24 -7.15 -9.79
N SER A 70 -4.89 -6.89 -8.65
CA SER A 70 -5.81 -7.84 -8.04
C SER A 70 -6.97 -8.17 -8.99
N GLU A 71 -7.53 -7.15 -9.65
CA GLU A 71 -8.62 -7.31 -10.63
C GLU A 71 -8.17 -8.06 -11.90
N VAL A 72 -7.06 -7.65 -12.53
CA VAL A 72 -6.54 -8.25 -13.77
C VAL A 72 -6.08 -9.68 -13.54
N MET A 73 -5.39 -9.93 -12.43
CA MET A 73 -4.88 -11.26 -12.08
C MET A 73 -5.94 -12.14 -11.40
N ARG A 74 -7.16 -11.62 -11.19
CA ARG A 74 -8.28 -12.30 -10.53
C ARG A 74 -7.88 -12.88 -9.17
N ASP A 75 -7.16 -12.10 -8.38
CA ASP A 75 -6.66 -12.47 -7.05
C ASP A 75 -5.78 -13.74 -7.00
N ASN A 76 -5.16 -14.14 -8.13
CA ASN A 76 -4.22 -15.27 -8.20
C ASN A 76 -2.79 -14.91 -7.75
N VAL A 77 -2.55 -13.65 -7.41
CA VAL A 77 -1.29 -13.16 -6.83
C VAL A 77 -1.61 -12.33 -5.60
N SER A 78 -0.73 -12.41 -4.60
CA SER A 78 -0.77 -11.45 -3.50
C SER A 78 0.01 -10.19 -3.89
N VAL A 79 -0.39 -9.06 -3.33
CA VAL A 79 0.36 -7.80 -3.45
C VAL A 79 0.80 -7.34 -2.07
N LEU A 80 2.08 -7.00 -1.95
CA LEU A 80 2.69 -6.48 -0.74
C LEU A 80 3.41 -5.17 -1.09
N ALA A 81 3.00 -4.08 -0.45
CA ALA A 81 3.72 -2.81 -0.47
C ALA A 81 4.15 -2.47 0.96
N PHE A 82 5.24 -1.74 1.13
CA PHE A 82 5.71 -1.35 2.45
C PHE A 82 6.39 0.02 2.42
N ASP A 83 6.43 0.67 3.57
CA ASP A 83 7.19 1.90 3.76
C ASP A 83 8.64 1.55 4.12
N ALA A 84 9.58 1.85 3.24
CA ALA A 84 10.99 1.63 3.49
C ALA A 84 11.46 2.51 4.67
N ARG A 85 12.63 2.17 5.24
CA ARG A 85 13.18 2.89 6.40
C ARG A 85 13.08 4.41 6.24
N ARG A 86 12.50 5.09 7.25
CA ARG A 86 12.30 6.55 7.32
C ARG A 86 11.32 7.12 6.28
N HIS A 87 10.39 6.32 5.80
CA HIS A 87 9.23 6.75 5.02
C HIS A 87 7.94 6.35 5.74
#